data_AF-A0A7K0M154-F1
#
_entry.id   AF-A0A7K0M154-F1
#
_cell.length_a   1.000
_cell.length_b   1.000
_cell.length_c   1.000
_cell.angle_alpha   90.00
_cell.angle_beta   90.00
_cell.angle_gamma   90.00
#
_symmetry.space_group_name_H-M   'P 1'
#
loop_
_entity.id
_entity.type
_entity.pdbx_description
1 polymer ?
#
loop_
_entity_poly.entity_id
_entity_poly.type
_entity_poly.pdbx_seq_one_letter_code
_entity_poly.pdbx_strand_id
1 'polypeptide(L)'
;MADNKFRSWVGFKEEVVPVPTENAVERIRQLETQLADLRSRRDITSLSKEEFEILAGETAMSLIKTAQQRESRATSSAEQMVAEATRITKERLESSENKAKAILAGAESRGRKYLAAAESEAEELREKATRSAEHLLTESRREANALSSAAKREAEKIISEATVAVGEFRSWLTSAISESERLYRIQTQSLNAAEQAIGETRSRLKQAFERLAALQGDIDANIDANNRPVEKSFVRNGGRTPSAQTSA
;
A
#
# COMPACT_ATOMS: atom_id res chain seq x y z
N MET A 1 104.48 -28.09 9.71
CA MET A 1 103.74 -26.85 9.39
C MET A 1 102.28 -26.87 9.88
N ALA A 2 101.99 -27.47 11.05
CA ALA A 2 100.65 -27.44 11.66
C ALA A 2 100.62 -26.75 13.04
N ASP A 3 101.75 -26.70 13.77
CA ASP A 3 101.80 -26.14 15.12
C ASP A 3 101.63 -24.61 15.19
N ASN A 4 102.12 -23.86 14.19
CA ASN A 4 101.99 -22.39 14.19
C ASN A 4 100.55 -21.90 13.97
N LYS A 5 99.67 -22.73 13.41
CA LYS A 5 98.27 -22.36 13.18
C LYS A 5 97.43 -22.58 14.44
N PHE A 6 97.72 -23.64 15.21
CA PHE A 6 97.02 -23.95 16.46
C PHE A 6 97.33 -22.93 17.56
N ARG A 7 98.59 -22.49 17.70
CA ARG A 7 98.99 -21.50 18.73
C ARG A 7 98.34 -20.13 18.56
N SER A 8 97.98 -19.73 17.33
CA SER A 8 97.27 -18.47 17.06
C SER A 8 95.77 -18.48 17.39
N TRP A 9 95.15 -19.66 17.49
CA TRP A 9 93.71 -19.82 17.76
C TRP A 9 93.38 -19.90 19.26
N VAL A 10 94.31 -20.39 20.08
CA VAL A 10 94.15 -20.49 21.55
C VAL A 10 94.55 -19.20 22.28
N GLY A 11 94.58 -18.06 21.58
CA GLY A 11 94.85 -16.75 22.18
C GLY A 11 96.26 -16.56 22.74
N PHE A 12 97.18 -17.50 22.50
CA PHE A 12 98.58 -17.36 22.88
C PHE A 12 99.27 -16.41 21.89
N LYS A 13 99.20 -15.12 22.18
CA LYS A 13 100.24 -14.19 21.71
C LYS A 13 101.49 -14.54 22.52
N GLU A 14 102.61 -14.80 21.84
CA GLU A 14 103.91 -14.64 22.48
C GLU A 14 103.96 -13.20 22.98
N GLU A 15 103.70 -13.02 24.26
CA GLU A 15 104.02 -11.82 25.00
C GLU A 15 105.54 -11.81 25.10
N VAL A 16 106.17 -11.42 23.99
CA VAL A 16 107.48 -10.78 24.06
C VAL A 16 107.21 -9.57 24.93
N VAL A 17 107.51 -9.69 26.23
CA VAL A 17 107.72 -8.52 27.08
C VAL A 17 108.71 -7.70 26.28
N PRO A 18 108.28 -6.59 25.66
CA PRO A 18 109.25 -5.77 24.98
C PRO A 18 110.12 -5.26 26.11
N VAL A 19 111.35 -5.76 26.19
CA VAL A 19 112.45 -4.97 26.74
C VAL A 19 112.23 -3.61 26.10
N PRO A 20 112.00 -2.51 26.84
CA PRO A 20 111.67 -1.24 26.22
C PRO A 20 112.87 -0.81 25.39
N THR A 21 112.88 -1.20 24.11
CA THR A 21 113.68 -0.60 23.06
C THR A 21 112.78 0.42 22.37
N GLU A 22 111.98 1.17 23.16
CA GLU A 22 111.81 2.57 22.82
C GLU A 22 113.24 3.11 22.73
N ASN A 23 113.65 3.54 21.53
CA ASN A 23 114.89 4.29 21.38
C ASN A 23 114.94 5.26 22.54
N ALA A 24 115.92 5.12 23.44
CA ALA A 24 116.00 6.02 24.60
C ALA A 24 115.89 7.48 24.14
N VAL A 25 116.39 7.76 22.93
CA VAL A 25 116.26 9.02 22.19
C VAL A 25 114.82 9.44 21.84
N GLU A 26 113.95 8.54 21.39
CA GLU A 26 112.53 8.87 21.10
C GLU A 26 111.74 9.08 22.38
N ARG A 27 112.00 8.27 23.42
CA ARG A 27 111.38 8.48 24.73
C ARG A 27 111.88 9.77 25.37
N ILE A 28 113.17 10.09 25.22
CA ILE A 28 113.75 11.39 25.59
C ILE A 28 113.09 12.50 24.80
N ARG A 29 112.89 12.39 23.48
CA ARG A 29 112.17 13.41 22.70
C ARG A 29 110.72 13.60 23.14
N GLN A 30 110.01 12.51 23.43
CA GLN A 30 108.63 12.58 23.88
C GLN A 30 108.54 13.21 25.27
N LEU A 31 109.45 12.85 26.17
CA LEU A 31 109.60 13.45 27.49
C LEU A 31 110.08 14.90 27.40
N GLU A 32 110.95 15.26 26.46
CA GLU A 32 111.37 16.63 26.18
C GLU A 32 110.23 17.46 25.60
N THR A 33 109.38 16.87 24.77
CA THR A 33 108.17 17.52 24.23
C THR A 33 107.15 17.72 25.34
N GLN A 34 106.96 16.74 26.21
CA GLN A 34 106.12 16.86 27.40
C GLN A 34 106.72 17.80 28.45
N LEU A 35 108.04 17.86 28.61
CA LEU A 35 108.72 18.80 29.51
C LEU A 35 108.70 20.20 28.93
N ALA A 36 108.79 20.35 27.60
CA ALA A 36 108.58 21.61 26.90
C ALA A 36 107.11 22.05 26.96
N ASP A 37 106.15 21.12 26.93
CA ASP A 37 104.73 21.39 27.15
C ASP A 37 104.43 21.77 28.61
N LEU A 38 105.11 21.12 29.56
CA LEU A 38 105.05 21.47 30.98
C LEU A 38 105.81 22.76 31.31
N ARG A 39 106.86 23.11 30.57
CA ARG A 39 107.57 24.41 30.66
C ARG A 39 106.84 25.51 29.89
N SER A 40 106.09 25.17 28.83
CA SER A 40 105.27 26.12 28.04
C SER A 40 103.96 26.44 28.75
N ARG A 41 103.46 25.52 29.59
CA ARG A 41 102.62 25.84 30.74
C ARG A 41 103.43 26.72 31.70
N ARG A 42 103.59 28.00 31.35
CA ARG A 42 104.28 29.02 32.17
C ARG A 42 103.93 28.78 33.63
N ASP A 43 104.94 28.49 34.46
CA ASP A 43 104.77 28.29 35.90
C ASP A 43 104.06 29.52 36.46
N ILE A 44 102.76 29.36 36.76
CA ILE A 44 101.84 30.44 37.16
C ILE A 44 102.39 31.20 38.37
N THR A 45 103.19 30.51 39.18
CA THR A 45 103.84 30.99 40.40
C THR A 45 105.01 31.94 40.16
N SER A 46 105.51 32.04 38.92
CA SER A 46 106.68 32.87 38.54
C SER A 46 106.33 34.08 37.67
N LEU A 47 105.04 34.28 37.36
CA LEU A 47 104.55 35.38 36.53
C LEU A 47 104.49 36.69 37.30
N SER A 48 104.81 37.80 36.64
CA SER A 48 104.45 39.12 37.17
C SER A 48 102.92 39.27 37.18
N LYS A 49 102.39 40.14 38.05
CA LYS A 49 100.94 40.40 38.13
C LYS A 49 100.34 40.74 36.76
N GLU A 50 101.05 41.55 35.96
CA GLU A 50 100.61 41.96 34.62
C GLU A 50 100.62 40.79 33.63
N GLU A 51 101.63 39.92 33.68
CA GLU A 51 101.71 38.76 32.79
C GLU A 51 100.64 37.70 33.11
N PHE A 52 100.30 37.55 34.39
CA PHE A 52 99.20 36.69 34.81
C PHE A 52 97.83 37.26 34.37
N GLU A 53 97.62 38.57 34.52
CA GLU A 53 96.39 39.23 34.05
C GLU A 53 96.24 39.15 32.52
N ILE A 54 97.32 39.28 31.76
CA ILE A 54 97.32 39.09 30.29
C ILE A 54 96.98 37.64 29.92
N LEU A 55 97.63 36.65 30.54
CA LEU A 55 97.36 35.23 30.27
C LEU A 55 95.92 34.85 30.65
N ALA A 56 95.41 35.37 31.77
CA ALA A 56 94.02 35.18 32.19
C ALA A 56 93.04 35.82 31.20
N GLY A 57 93.34 37.03 30.71
CA GLY A 57 92.55 37.73 29.70
C GLY A 57 92.53 37.00 28.35
N GLU A 58 93.68 36.50 27.89
CA GLU A 58 93.81 35.72 26.65
C GLU A 58 93.06 34.37 26.76
N THR A 59 93.20 33.69 27.90
CA THR A 59 92.47 32.44 28.18
C THR A 59 90.96 32.68 28.26
N ALA A 60 90.50 33.75 28.93
CA ALA A 60 89.10 34.13 28.99
C ALA A 60 88.54 34.45 27.59
N MET A 61 89.31 35.17 26.76
CA MET A 61 88.91 35.51 25.40
C MET A 61 88.83 34.28 24.49
N SER A 62 89.77 33.33 24.62
CA SER A 62 89.73 32.04 23.92
C SER A 62 88.50 31.20 24.32
N LEU A 63 88.17 31.16 25.61
CA LEU A 63 86.96 30.49 26.13
C LEU A 63 85.67 31.16 25.62
N ILE A 64 85.62 32.49 25.59
CA ILE A 64 84.48 33.23 25.04
C ILE A 64 84.31 32.92 23.54
N LYS A 65 85.41 32.94 22.77
CA LYS A 65 85.36 32.69 21.33
C LYS A 65 84.91 31.25 21.02
N THR A 66 85.39 30.27 21.78
CA THR A 66 84.96 28.88 21.64
C THR A 66 83.51 28.67 22.07
N ALA A 67 83.05 29.34 23.13
CA ALA A 67 81.65 29.34 23.55
C ALA A 67 80.73 29.98 22.49
N GLN A 68 81.08 31.15 21.96
CA GLN A 68 80.34 31.84 20.89
C GLN A 68 80.29 31.01 19.62
N GLN A 69 81.38 30.34 19.24
CA GLN A 69 81.39 29.45 18.07
C GLN A 69 80.51 28.22 18.29
N ARG A 70 80.48 27.66 19.50
CA ARG A 70 79.59 26.54 19.86
C ARG A 70 78.13 26.99 19.86
N GLU A 71 77.85 28.17 20.40
CA GLU A 71 76.51 28.79 20.40
C GLU A 71 76.02 29.03 18.98
N SER A 72 76.82 29.68 18.13
CA SER A 72 76.49 29.93 16.71
C SER A 72 76.22 28.64 15.91
N ARG A 73 76.99 27.56 16.17
CA ARG A 73 76.74 26.26 15.54
C ARG A 73 75.46 25.61 16.06
N ALA A 74 75.19 25.70 17.36
CA ALA A 74 73.98 25.16 17.97
C ALA A 74 72.72 25.91 17.50
N THR A 75 72.77 27.25 17.41
CA THR A 75 71.67 28.07 16.91
C THR A 75 71.38 27.77 15.44
N SER A 76 72.42 27.73 14.59
CA SER A 76 72.26 27.37 13.18
C SER A 76 71.67 25.97 12.98
N SER A 77 72.12 24.98 13.78
CA SER A 77 71.55 23.63 13.76
C SER A 77 70.09 23.62 14.22
N ALA A 78 69.74 24.40 15.25
CA ALA A 78 68.37 24.49 15.74
C ALA A 78 67.44 25.16 14.71
N GLU A 79 67.89 26.23 14.06
CA GLU A 79 67.15 26.90 12.98
C GLU A 79 66.90 25.97 11.80
N GLN A 80 67.91 25.18 11.39
CA GLN A 80 67.75 24.17 10.34
C GLN A 80 66.73 23.10 10.74
N MET A 81 66.80 22.58 11.97
CA MET A 81 65.83 21.61 12.47
C MET A 81 64.41 22.18 12.51
N VAL A 82 64.23 23.43 12.92
CA VAL A 82 62.92 24.09 12.95
C VAL A 82 62.40 24.30 11.52
N ALA A 83 63.23 24.74 10.59
CA ALA A 83 62.86 24.90 9.18
C ALA A 83 62.46 23.56 8.55
N GLU A 84 63.19 22.47 8.86
CA GLU A 84 62.85 21.15 8.36
C GLU A 84 61.58 20.59 8.99
N ALA A 85 61.40 20.75 10.30
CA ALA A 85 60.18 20.32 11.00
C ALA A 85 58.94 21.07 10.50
N THR A 86 59.05 22.38 10.25
CA THR A 86 57.95 23.19 9.69
C THR A 86 57.61 22.76 8.26
N ARG A 87 58.61 22.45 7.43
CA ARG A 87 58.38 21.89 6.10
C ARG A 87 57.67 20.54 6.15
N ILE A 88 58.17 19.58 6.93
CA ILE A 88 57.61 18.23 7.03
C ILE A 88 56.18 18.26 7.57
N THR A 89 55.92 19.09 8.58
CA THR A 89 54.56 19.23 9.13
C THR A 89 53.59 19.81 8.12
N LYS A 90 54.00 20.82 7.34
CA LYS A 90 53.18 21.39 6.27
C LYS A 90 52.89 20.37 5.17
N GLU A 91 53.90 19.66 4.68
CA GLU A 91 53.72 18.62 3.66
C GLU A 91 52.79 17.49 4.13
N ARG A 92 52.93 17.05 5.39
CA ARG A 92 52.05 16.04 5.98
C ARG A 92 50.61 16.55 6.13
N LEU A 93 50.44 17.82 6.51
CA LEU A 93 49.12 18.44 6.63
C LEU A 93 48.43 18.52 5.26
N GLU A 94 49.12 19.04 4.24
CA GLU A 94 48.59 19.14 2.87
C GLU A 94 48.26 17.75 2.30
N SER A 95 49.12 16.74 2.53
CA SER A 95 48.85 15.36 2.12
C SER A 95 47.60 14.80 2.79
N SER A 96 47.41 15.06 4.09
CA SER A 96 46.23 14.63 4.84
C SER A 96 44.97 15.34 4.35
N GLU A 97 45.03 16.65 4.13
CA GLU A 97 43.92 17.44 3.64
C GLU A 97 43.47 16.97 2.24
N ASN A 98 44.42 16.70 1.33
CA ASN A 98 44.13 16.18 0.01
C ASN A 98 43.46 14.81 0.06
N LYS A 99 43.90 13.92 0.98
CA LYS A 99 43.24 12.62 1.20
C LYS A 99 41.82 12.80 1.73
N ALA A 100 41.61 13.70 2.70
CA ALA A 100 40.29 13.98 3.25
C ALA A 100 39.33 14.52 2.17
N LYS A 101 39.79 15.48 1.34
CA LYS A 101 39.03 16.01 0.21
C LYS A 101 38.67 14.92 -0.80
N ALA A 102 39.62 14.04 -1.13
CA ALA A 102 39.37 12.93 -2.06
C ALA A 102 38.33 11.95 -1.51
N ILE A 103 38.40 11.61 -0.22
CA ILE A 103 37.41 10.72 0.43
C ILE A 103 36.04 11.38 0.42
N LEU A 104 35.95 12.66 0.77
CA LEU A 104 34.71 13.43 0.78
C LEU A 104 34.08 13.46 -0.62
N ALA A 105 34.85 13.85 -1.64
CA ALA A 105 34.36 13.89 -3.03
C ALA A 105 33.89 12.50 -3.50
N GLY A 106 34.60 11.43 -3.11
CA GLY A 106 34.18 10.06 -3.40
C GLY A 106 32.89 9.66 -2.70
N ALA A 107 32.68 10.11 -1.46
CA ALA A 107 31.45 9.88 -0.70
C ALA A 107 30.27 10.67 -1.30
N GLU A 108 30.46 11.94 -1.64
CA GLU A 108 29.45 12.77 -2.29
C GLU A 108 29.03 12.21 -3.64
N SER A 109 29.99 11.78 -4.47
CA SER A 109 29.67 11.15 -5.77
C SER A 109 28.83 9.88 -5.59
N ARG A 110 29.17 9.03 -4.62
CA ARG A 110 28.38 7.84 -4.27
C ARG A 110 27.00 8.21 -3.75
N GLY A 111 26.91 9.18 -2.83
CA GLY A 111 25.64 9.67 -2.28
C GLY A 111 24.71 10.20 -3.36
N ARG A 112 25.24 11.01 -4.30
CA ARG A 112 24.46 11.51 -5.45
C ARG A 112 23.93 10.38 -6.33
N LYS A 113 24.72 9.33 -6.57
CA LYS A 113 24.26 8.16 -7.35
C LYS A 113 23.13 7.42 -6.65
N TYR A 114 23.22 7.21 -5.33
CA TYR A 114 22.15 6.56 -4.58
C TYR A 114 20.88 7.41 -4.53
N LEU A 115 21.01 8.74 -4.37
CA LEU A 115 19.88 9.66 -4.44
C LEU A 115 19.21 9.62 -5.81
N ALA A 116 19.99 9.74 -6.90
CA ALA A 116 19.44 9.71 -8.25
C ALA A 116 18.74 8.37 -8.57
N ALA A 117 19.30 7.25 -8.10
CA ALA A 117 18.67 5.94 -8.25
C ALA A 117 17.34 5.85 -7.46
N ALA A 118 17.32 6.32 -6.21
CA ALA A 118 16.13 6.36 -5.39
C ALA A 118 15.04 7.29 -5.95
N GLU A 119 15.43 8.45 -6.49
CA GLU A 119 14.52 9.38 -7.17
C GLU A 119 13.91 8.74 -8.43
N SER A 120 14.72 8.06 -9.24
CA SER A 120 14.24 7.32 -10.42
C SER A 120 13.25 6.22 -10.04
N GLU A 121 13.57 5.42 -9.02
CA GLU A 121 12.70 4.33 -8.55
C GLU A 121 11.39 4.87 -7.97
N ALA A 122 11.44 5.99 -7.23
CA ALA A 122 10.25 6.65 -6.71
C ALA A 122 9.35 7.18 -7.84
N GLU A 123 9.93 7.75 -8.89
CA GLU A 123 9.16 8.22 -10.05
C GLU A 123 8.53 7.05 -10.82
N GLU A 124 9.27 5.95 -11.05
CA GLU A 124 8.73 4.74 -11.67
C GLU A 124 7.57 4.14 -10.87
N LEU A 125 7.69 4.09 -9.54
CA LEU A 125 6.62 3.62 -8.65
C LEU A 125 5.38 4.52 -8.74
N ARG A 126 5.58 5.84 -8.75
CA ARG A 126 4.50 6.81 -8.90
C ARG A 126 3.80 6.67 -10.25
N GLU A 127 4.56 6.50 -11.33
CA GLU A 127 4.00 6.34 -12.67
C GLU A 127 3.20 5.03 -12.77
N LYS A 128 3.73 3.93 -12.22
CA LYS A 128 3.03 2.65 -12.15
C LYS A 128 1.73 2.74 -11.33
N ALA A 129 1.76 3.41 -10.18
CA ALA A 129 0.57 3.64 -9.37
C ALA A 129 -0.46 4.48 -10.11
N THR A 130 -0.03 5.52 -10.82
CA THR A 130 -0.91 6.40 -11.62
C THR A 130 -1.57 5.62 -12.76
N ARG A 131 -0.80 4.86 -13.54
CA ARG A 131 -1.33 4.00 -14.60
C ARG A 131 -2.32 2.96 -14.08
N SER A 132 -2.03 2.34 -12.93
CA SER A 132 -2.94 1.38 -12.30
C SER A 132 -4.24 2.05 -11.84
N ALA A 133 -4.17 3.26 -11.26
CA ALA A 133 -5.33 4.00 -10.83
C ALA A 133 -6.20 4.42 -12.01
N GLU A 134 -5.60 4.92 -13.10
CA GLU A 134 -6.30 5.26 -14.33
C GLU A 134 -7.00 4.04 -14.94
N HIS A 135 -6.30 2.89 -15.01
CA HIS A 135 -6.90 1.65 -15.48
C HIS A 135 -8.16 1.29 -14.68
N LEU A 136 -8.05 1.24 -13.35
CA LEU A 136 -9.18 0.93 -12.46
C LEU A 136 -10.34 1.92 -12.63
N LEU A 137 -10.06 3.21 -12.79
CA LEU A 137 -11.10 4.22 -13.03
C LEU A 137 -11.80 4.01 -14.38
N THR A 138 -11.03 3.72 -15.43
CA THR A 138 -11.62 3.47 -16.76
C THR A 138 -12.48 2.21 -16.78
N GLU A 139 -12.03 1.14 -16.11
CA GLU A 139 -12.77 -0.11 -15.95
C GLU A 139 -14.04 0.09 -15.14
N SER A 140 -13.93 0.70 -13.95
CA SER A 140 -15.09 1.02 -13.11
C SER A 140 -16.11 1.89 -13.84
N ARG A 141 -15.67 2.90 -14.60
CA ARG A 141 -16.57 3.73 -15.42
C ARG A 141 -17.26 2.93 -16.51
N ARG A 142 -16.56 2.02 -17.17
CA ARG A 142 -17.14 1.15 -18.22
C ARG A 142 -18.17 0.21 -17.62
N GLU A 143 -17.87 -0.42 -16.49
CA GLU A 143 -18.79 -1.30 -15.78
C GLU A 143 -20.03 -0.55 -15.28
N ALA A 144 -19.87 0.62 -14.67
CA ALA A 144 -20.98 1.45 -14.22
C ALA A 144 -21.91 1.84 -15.39
N ASN A 145 -21.34 2.19 -16.54
CA ASN A 145 -22.13 2.49 -17.75
C ASN A 145 -22.85 1.25 -18.30
N ALA A 146 -22.19 0.09 -18.28
CA ALA A 146 -22.80 -1.17 -18.71
C ALA A 146 -23.98 -1.56 -17.80
N LEU A 147 -23.78 -1.48 -16.48
CA LEU A 147 -24.82 -1.73 -15.47
C LEU A 147 -25.99 -0.75 -15.61
N SER A 148 -25.72 0.55 -15.76
CA SER A 148 -26.77 1.55 -15.97
C SER A 148 -27.59 1.28 -17.24
N SER A 149 -26.91 0.89 -18.33
CA SER A 149 -27.58 0.54 -19.59
C SER A 149 -28.41 -0.73 -19.47
N ALA A 150 -27.92 -1.75 -18.77
CA ALA A 150 -28.66 -2.98 -18.50
C ALA A 150 -29.88 -2.72 -17.62
N ALA A 151 -29.73 -1.92 -16.56
CA ALA A 151 -30.83 -1.53 -15.68
C ALA A 151 -31.93 -0.76 -16.42
N LYS A 152 -31.57 0.14 -17.34
CA LYS A 152 -32.54 0.85 -18.19
C LYS A 152 -33.33 -0.10 -19.08
N ARG A 153 -32.66 -1.05 -19.74
CA ARG A 153 -33.32 -2.06 -20.59
C ARG A 153 -34.27 -2.94 -19.78
N GLU A 154 -33.87 -3.37 -18.60
CA GLU A 154 -34.74 -4.19 -17.74
C GLU A 154 -35.94 -3.38 -17.22
N ALA A 155 -35.73 -2.10 -16.87
CA ALA A 155 -36.83 -1.22 -16.49
C ALA A 155 -37.83 -1.00 -17.64
N GLU A 156 -37.34 -0.76 -18.86
CA GLU A 156 -38.18 -0.65 -20.06
C GLU A 156 -38.98 -1.93 -20.31
N LYS A 157 -38.33 -3.09 -20.16
CA LYS A 157 -38.98 -4.40 -20.27
C LYS A 157 -40.08 -4.57 -19.24
N ILE A 158 -39.81 -4.33 -17.95
CA ILE A 158 -40.82 -4.42 -16.88
C ILE A 158 -42.00 -3.49 -17.15
N ILE A 159 -41.74 -2.25 -17.58
CA ILE A 159 -42.80 -1.29 -17.92
C ILE A 159 -43.65 -1.83 -19.08
N SER A 160 -43.02 -2.40 -20.11
CA SER A 160 -43.74 -2.96 -21.26
C SER A 160 -44.61 -4.16 -20.84
N GLU A 161 -44.09 -5.07 -20.03
CA GLU A 161 -44.81 -6.23 -19.52
C GLU A 161 -45.99 -5.81 -18.63
N ALA A 162 -45.77 -4.85 -17.72
CA ALA A 162 -46.83 -4.31 -16.88
C ALA A 162 -47.93 -3.63 -17.71
N THR A 163 -47.56 -2.91 -18.78
CA THR A 163 -48.53 -2.25 -19.68
C THR A 163 -49.41 -3.27 -20.39
N VAL A 164 -48.80 -4.37 -20.88
CA VAL A 164 -49.53 -5.48 -21.51
C VAL A 164 -50.47 -6.14 -20.51
N ALA A 165 -49.98 -6.49 -19.32
CA ALA A 165 -50.77 -7.14 -18.28
C ALA A 165 -51.99 -6.29 -17.85
N VAL A 166 -51.82 -4.96 -17.73
CA VAL A 166 -52.94 -4.04 -17.44
C VAL A 166 -53.97 -4.04 -18.58
N GLY A 167 -53.51 -4.07 -19.84
CA GLY A 167 -54.39 -4.16 -21.00
C GLY A 167 -55.20 -5.45 -21.03
N GLU A 168 -54.54 -6.58 -20.77
CA GLU A 168 -55.18 -7.90 -20.66
C GLU A 168 -56.20 -7.94 -19.52
N PHE A 169 -55.83 -7.44 -18.33
CA PHE A 169 -56.73 -7.38 -17.18
C PHE A 169 -57.96 -6.52 -17.47
N ARG A 170 -57.80 -5.37 -18.15
CA ARG A 170 -58.93 -4.52 -18.54
C ARG A 170 -59.87 -5.21 -19.53
N SER A 171 -59.30 -5.94 -20.49
CA SER A 171 -60.08 -6.73 -21.47
C SER A 171 -60.88 -7.83 -20.77
N TRP A 172 -60.23 -8.54 -19.83
CA TRP A 172 -60.86 -9.56 -19.01
C TRP A 172 -62.00 -8.99 -18.16
N LEU A 173 -61.76 -7.87 -17.46
CA LEU A 173 -62.80 -7.20 -16.66
C LEU A 173 -64.01 -6.80 -17.51
N THR A 174 -63.78 -6.26 -18.71
CA THR A 174 -64.87 -5.86 -19.63
C THR A 174 -65.70 -7.07 -20.04
N SER A 175 -65.04 -8.19 -20.31
CA SER A 175 -65.70 -9.46 -20.66
C SER A 175 -66.50 -10.02 -19.48
N ALA A 176 -65.92 -9.99 -18.27
CA ALA A 176 -66.56 -10.45 -17.05
C ALA A 176 -67.80 -9.62 -16.69
N ILE A 177 -67.73 -8.29 -16.83
CA ILE A 177 -68.88 -7.40 -16.63
C ILE A 177 -69.99 -7.74 -17.63
N SER A 178 -69.65 -7.85 -18.92
CA SER A 178 -70.62 -8.17 -19.98
C SER A 178 -71.33 -9.51 -19.74
N GLU A 179 -70.58 -10.53 -19.30
CA GLU A 179 -71.15 -11.84 -18.96
C GLU A 179 -72.02 -11.77 -17.70
N SER A 180 -71.60 -11.00 -16.68
CA SER A 180 -72.40 -10.81 -15.47
C SER A 180 -73.75 -10.13 -15.77
N GLU A 181 -73.77 -9.11 -16.65
CA GLU A 181 -75.00 -8.45 -17.10
C GLU A 181 -75.90 -9.39 -17.91
N ARG A 182 -75.30 -10.27 -18.73
CA ARG A 182 -76.03 -11.30 -19.46
C ARG A 182 -76.68 -12.29 -18.49
N LEU A 183 -75.91 -12.81 -17.52
CA LEU A 183 -76.42 -13.75 -16.51
C LEU A 183 -77.54 -13.12 -15.68
N TYR A 184 -77.40 -11.86 -15.28
CA TYR A 184 -78.42 -11.13 -14.54
C TYR A 184 -79.73 -11.01 -15.34
N ARG A 185 -79.65 -10.68 -16.65
CA ARG A 185 -80.83 -10.64 -17.53
C ARG A 185 -81.50 -12.00 -17.66
N ILE A 186 -80.73 -13.06 -17.88
CA ILE A 186 -81.25 -14.43 -17.97
C ILE A 186 -81.94 -14.82 -16.66
N GLN A 187 -81.30 -14.55 -15.52
CA GLN A 187 -81.86 -14.85 -14.20
C GLN A 187 -83.18 -14.10 -13.98
N THR A 188 -83.23 -12.81 -14.29
CA THR A 188 -84.45 -12.00 -14.17
C THR A 188 -85.57 -12.52 -15.07
N GLN A 189 -85.26 -12.87 -16.32
CA GLN A 189 -86.23 -13.45 -17.25
C GLN A 189 -86.76 -14.80 -16.73
N SER A 190 -85.88 -15.65 -16.21
CA SER A 190 -86.25 -16.95 -15.65
C SER A 190 -87.14 -16.80 -14.41
N LEU A 191 -86.87 -15.81 -13.56
CA LEU A 191 -87.67 -15.51 -12.38
C LEU A 191 -89.06 -15.01 -12.77
N ASN A 192 -89.14 -14.07 -13.72
CA ASN A 192 -90.42 -13.57 -14.24
C ASN A 192 -91.26 -14.68 -14.89
N ALA A 193 -90.62 -15.57 -15.66
CA ALA A 193 -91.30 -16.73 -16.26
C ALA A 193 -91.83 -17.70 -15.19
N ALA A 194 -91.04 -17.96 -14.15
CA ALA A 194 -91.47 -18.77 -13.01
C ALA A 194 -92.64 -18.11 -12.25
N GLU A 195 -92.58 -16.79 -12.03
CA GLU A 195 -93.67 -16.03 -11.39
C GLU A 195 -94.97 -16.11 -12.20
N GLN A 196 -94.90 -15.94 -13.52
CA GLN A 196 -96.05 -16.09 -14.41
C GLN A 196 -96.64 -17.51 -14.34
N ALA A 197 -95.80 -18.55 -14.40
CA ALA A 197 -96.24 -19.94 -14.28
C ALA A 197 -96.91 -20.23 -12.92
N ILE A 198 -96.39 -19.66 -11.82
CA ILE A 198 -97.02 -19.73 -10.49
C ILE A 198 -98.37 -19.00 -10.49
N GLY A 199 -98.46 -17.83 -11.13
CA GLY A 199 -99.71 -17.09 -11.29
C GLY A 199 -100.78 -17.89 -12.05
N GLU A 200 -100.40 -18.51 -13.17
CA GLU A 200 -101.28 -19.37 -13.95
C GLU A 200 -101.76 -20.59 -13.16
N THR A 201 -100.85 -21.28 -12.48
CA THR A 201 -101.20 -22.45 -11.66
C THR A 201 -102.12 -22.06 -10.50
N ARG A 202 -101.90 -20.91 -9.84
CA ARG A 202 -102.82 -20.36 -8.83
C ARG A 202 -104.20 -20.04 -9.41
N SER A 203 -104.27 -19.45 -10.60
CA SER A 203 -105.54 -19.18 -11.29
C SER A 203 -106.30 -20.46 -11.61
N ARG A 204 -105.62 -21.48 -12.16
CA ARG A 204 -106.22 -22.80 -12.41
C ARG A 204 -106.71 -23.47 -11.13
N LEU A 205 -105.93 -23.40 -10.04
CA LEU A 205 -106.35 -23.90 -8.74
C LEU A 205 -107.61 -23.18 -8.24
N LYS A 206 -107.64 -21.84 -8.33
CA LYS A 206 -108.82 -21.06 -7.96
C LYS A 206 -110.06 -21.49 -8.75
N GLN A 207 -109.94 -21.62 -10.07
CA GLN A 207 -111.04 -22.11 -10.92
C GLN A 207 -111.47 -23.53 -10.55
N ALA A 208 -110.54 -24.42 -10.22
CA ALA A 208 -110.86 -25.77 -9.78
C ALA A 208 -111.61 -25.76 -8.44
N PHE A 209 -111.21 -24.92 -7.48
CA PHE A 209 -111.94 -24.72 -6.23
C PHE A 209 -113.33 -24.14 -6.44
N GLU A 210 -113.49 -23.14 -7.31
CA GLU A 210 -114.80 -22.58 -7.67
C GLU A 210 -115.70 -23.66 -8.28
N ARG A 211 -115.16 -24.51 -9.17
CA ARG A 211 -115.91 -25.65 -9.74
C ARG A 211 -116.27 -26.69 -8.69
N LEU A 212 -115.38 -27.00 -7.75
CA LEU A 212 -115.67 -27.92 -6.65
C LEU A 212 -116.74 -27.36 -5.71
N ALA A 213 -116.69 -26.06 -5.39
CA ALA A 213 -117.70 -25.39 -4.58
C ALA A 213 -119.06 -25.38 -5.29
N ALA A 214 -119.08 -25.12 -6.61
CA ALA A 214 -120.30 -25.21 -7.41
C ALA A 214 -120.85 -26.65 -7.43
N LEU A 215 -119.99 -27.66 -7.64
CA LEU A 215 -120.38 -29.07 -7.61
C LEU A 215 -120.87 -29.50 -6.22
N GLN A 216 -120.25 -29.02 -5.14
CA GLN A 216 -120.74 -29.25 -3.78
C GLN A 216 -122.13 -28.63 -3.60
N GLY A 217 -122.36 -27.40 -4.07
CA GLY A 217 -123.68 -26.77 -4.06
C GLY A 217 -124.72 -27.58 -4.86
N ASP A 218 -124.35 -28.08 -6.04
CA ASP A 218 -125.21 -28.94 -6.86
C ASP A 218 -125.52 -30.28 -6.18
N ILE A 219 -124.56 -30.86 -5.45
CA ILE A 219 -124.74 -32.09 -4.65
C ILE A 219 -125.68 -31.81 -3.47
N ASP A 220 -125.44 -30.76 -2.69
CA ASP A 220 -126.27 -30.38 -1.54
C ASP A 220 -127.72 -30.08 -1.97
N ALA A 221 -127.92 -29.53 -3.17
CA ALA A 221 -129.25 -29.29 -3.75
C ALA A 221 -129.97 -30.56 -4.22
N ASN A 222 -129.24 -31.65 -4.49
CA ASN A 222 -129.76 -32.90 -5.06
C ASN A 222 -129.74 -34.09 -4.06
N ILE A 223 -129.47 -33.85 -2.79
CA ILE A 223 -129.47 -34.86 -1.73
C ILE A 223 -130.49 -34.48 -0.64
N ASP A 224 -131.26 -35.45 -0.15
CA ASP A 224 -132.23 -35.27 0.95
C ASP A 224 -131.57 -35.31 2.35
N ALA A 225 -132.34 -35.01 3.42
CA ALA A 225 -131.83 -34.99 4.80
C ALA A 225 -131.25 -36.33 5.31
N ASN A 226 -131.41 -37.42 4.55
CA ASN A 226 -130.91 -38.77 4.85
C ASN A 226 -129.83 -39.25 3.87
N ASN A 227 -129.16 -38.35 3.16
CA ASN A 227 -128.07 -38.63 2.22
C ASN A 227 -128.47 -39.47 0.99
N ARG A 228 -129.70 -39.35 0.49
CA ARG A 228 -130.16 -40.07 -0.72
C ARG A 228 -130.43 -39.13 -1.90
N PRO A 229 -130.15 -39.54 -3.17
CA PRO A 229 -130.40 -38.71 -4.35
C PRO A 229 -131.89 -38.47 -4.56
N VAL A 230 -132.28 -37.21 -4.81
CA VAL A 230 -133.64 -36.88 -5.28
C VAL A 230 -133.72 -37.12 -6.79
N GLU A 231 -134.47 -38.13 -7.24
CA GLU A 231 -134.65 -38.42 -8.67
C GLU A 231 -135.23 -37.24 -9.44
N LYS A 232 -134.52 -36.71 -10.46
CA LYS A 232 -135.15 -36.00 -11.58
C LYS A 232 -134.48 -36.28 -12.94
N SER A 233 -135.34 -36.55 -13.91
CA SER A 233 -135.14 -36.81 -15.34
C SER A 233 -134.51 -35.63 -16.11
N PHE A 234 -133.53 -35.91 -16.98
CA PHE A 234 -133.01 -34.93 -17.96
C PHE A 234 -133.64 -35.11 -19.35
N VAL A 235 -134.28 -34.06 -19.86
CA VAL A 235 -134.72 -33.89 -21.24
C VAL A 235 -133.59 -33.30 -22.08
N ARG A 236 -133.26 -33.93 -23.21
CA ARG A 236 -132.30 -33.45 -24.23
C ARG A 236 -132.95 -32.34 -25.07
N ASN A 237 -132.30 -31.19 -25.22
CA ASN A 237 -132.64 -30.19 -26.25
C ASN A 237 -131.39 -29.87 -27.09
N GLY A 238 -131.52 -29.95 -28.42
CA GLY A 238 -130.42 -29.86 -29.38
C GLY A 238 -130.43 -28.61 -30.27
N GLY A 239 -129.29 -28.38 -30.92
CA GLY A 239 -129.03 -27.41 -32.00
C GLY A 239 -127.82 -26.53 -31.67
N ARG A 240 -126.76 -26.38 -32.48
CA ARG A 240 -126.59 -26.52 -33.93
C ARG A 240 -125.08 -26.57 -34.26
N THR A 241 -124.66 -27.46 -35.15
CA THR A 241 -123.34 -27.46 -35.80
C THR A 241 -123.28 -26.43 -36.93
N PRO A 242 -122.09 -25.93 -37.29
CA PRO A 242 -121.76 -25.69 -38.68
C PRO A 242 -120.53 -26.49 -39.13
N SER A 243 -120.60 -26.85 -40.40
CA SER A 243 -119.78 -27.74 -41.21
C SER A 243 -118.33 -27.30 -41.45
N ALA A 244 -117.46 -28.29 -41.60
CA ALA A 244 -116.15 -28.18 -42.23
C ALA A 244 -116.26 -27.83 -43.73
N GLN A 245 -115.38 -26.96 -44.21
CA GLN A 245 -114.98 -26.88 -45.62
C GLN A 245 -113.45 -27.03 -45.68
N THR A 246 -113.04 -28.11 -46.32
CA THR A 246 -111.67 -28.45 -46.71
C THR A 246 -111.63 -28.42 -48.25
N SER A 247 -110.44 -28.18 -48.80
CA SER A 247 -109.95 -28.58 -50.13
C SER A 247 -109.93 -27.51 -51.23
N ALA A 248 -108.71 -27.05 -51.57
CA ALA A 248 -107.95 -27.56 -52.71
C ALA A 248 -106.46 -27.37 -52.45
#